data_AF-A0A0P4VID9-F1
#
_entry.id   AF-A0A0P4VID9-F1
#
_cell.length_a   1.000
_cell.length_b   1.000
_cell.length_c   1.000
_cell.angle_alpha   90.00
_cell.angle_beta   90.00
_cell.angle_gamma   90.00
#
_symmetry.space_group_name_H-M   'P 1'
#
loop_
_entity.id
_entity.type
_entity.pdbx_description
1 polymer ?
#
loop_
_entity_poly.entity_id
_entity_poly.type
_entity_poly.pdbx_seq_one_letter_code
_entity_poly.pdbx_strand_id
1 'polypeptide(L)'
;DKVPFKELLPLKLKTSVSGKGDKNTGASCVQEMSVLFACLKRNGFNDIPCNKEVTAFRKCWEDNAAQQRLKKTHERQGVLVPGEKNLSHKQIDELLKRYPGN
;
A
#
# COMPACT_ATOMS: atom_id res chain seq x y z
N ASP A 1 27.13 -34.74 5.47
CA ASP A 1 27.69 -33.76 6.44
C ASP A 1 26.74 -32.60 6.68
N LYS A 2 26.40 -32.30 7.94
CA LYS A 2 25.60 -31.11 8.31
C LYS A 2 26.56 -29.98 8.64
N VAL A 3 26.47 -28.87 7.90
CA VAL A 3 27.20 -27.64 8.22
C VAL A 3 26.54 -26.98 9.45
N PRO A 4 27.29 -26.67 10.52
CA PRO A 4 26.71 -26.02 11.69
C PRO A 4 26.28 -24.59 11.36
N PHE A 5 25.06 -24.22 11.75
CA PHE A 5 24.58 -22.85 11.62
C PHE A 5 25.36 -21.94 12.58
N LYS A 6 26.01 -20.91 12.02
CA LYS A 6 26.65 -19.86 12.82
C LYS A 6 25.70 -18.68 12.92
N GLU A 7 25.17 -18.47 14.11
CA GLU A 7 24.26 -17.39 14.41
C GLU A 7 25.00 -16.03 14.40
N LEU A 8 24.53 -15.08 13.59
CA LEU A 8 25.01 -13.69 13.60
C LEU A 8 24.19 -12.81 14.55
N LEU A 9 22.93 -13.16 14.77
CA LEU A 9 21.99 -12.48 15.66
C LEU A 9 21.14 -13.53 16.38
N PRO A 10 20.80 -13.32 17.66
CA PRO A 10 20.01 -14.27 18.42
C PRO A 10 18.71 -14.68 17.70
N LEU A 11 18.46 -15.98 17.61
CA LEU A 11 17.28 -16.66 17.08
C LEU A 11 16.14 -16.52 18.09
N LYS A 12 15.81 -15.29 18.42
CA LYS A 12 14.69 -14.93 19.29
C LYS A 12 13.75 -13.98 18.57
N LEU A 13 12.46 -14.08 18.91
CA LEU A 13 11.47 -13.13 18.42
C LEU A 13 11.79 -11.73 18.94
N LYS A 14 11.62 -10.73 18.07
CA LYS A 14 11.70 -9.33 18.44
C LYS A 14 10.30 -8.82 18.78
N THR A 15 10.25 -7.71 19.51
CA THR A 15 9.00 -6.99 19.83
C THR A 15 8.56 -6.03 18.72
N SER A 16 9.26 -6.01 17.58
CA SER A 16 8.91 -5.20 16.42
C SER A 16 9.28 -5.86 15.10
N VAL A 17 8.58 -5.45 14.05
CA VAL A 17 8.74 -5.87 12.66
C VAL A 17 9.08 -4.67 11.77
N SER A 18 9.66 -4.96 10.59
CA SER A 18 10.01 -3.91 9.64
C SER A 18 8.89 -3.71 8.62
N GLY A 19 8.38 -2.48 8.47
CA GLY A 19 7.41 -2.11 7.44
C GLY A 19 7.99 -1.97 6.02
N LYS A 20 9.14 -2.57 5.73
CA LYS A 20 9.84 -2.41 4.43
C LYS A 20 9.03 -2.92 3.24
N GLY A 21 8.15 -3.91 3.42
CA GLY A 21 7.34 -4.51 2.37
C GLY A 21 6.02 -3.79 2.06
N ASP A 22 5.57 -2.85 2.91
CA ASP A 22 4.21 -2.29 2.82
C ASP A 22 4.04 -1.23 1.70
N LYS A 23 5.14 -0.82 1.06
CA LYS A 23 5.11 0.17 -0.03
C LYS A 23 4.69 -0.50 -1.33
N ASN A 24 3.42 -0.38 -1.70
CA ASN A 24 2.98 -0.67 -3.06
C ASN A 24 3.61 0.38 -4.00
N THR A 25 4.47 -0.07 -4.91
CA THR A 25 5.20 0.77 -5.88
C THR A 25 4.47 0.91 -7.22
N GLY A 26 3.33 0.24 -7.39
CA GLY A 26 2.55 0.30 -8.62
C GLY A 26 1.97 1.70 -8.88
N ALA A 27 2.07 2.17 -10.12
CA ALA A 27 1.33 3.35 -10.56
C ALA A 27 -0.18 3.08 -10.45
N SER A 28 -0.93 4.04 -9.88
CA SER A 28 -2.39 3.95 -9.75
C SER A 28 -3.08 4.49 -11.02
N CYS A 29 -4.30 4.04 -11.28
CA CYS A 29 -5.17 4.53 -12.38
C CYS A 29 -4.59 4.37 -13.80
N VAL A 30 -3.73 3.36 -14.01
CA VAL A 30 -3.09 3.09 -15.31
C VAL A 30 -4.13 2.75 -16.39
N GLN A 31 -5.23 2.09 -16.02
CA GLN A 31 -6.29 1.75 -16.95
C GLN A 31 -6.97 3.01 -17.49
N GLU A 32 -7.43 3.90 -16.61
CA GLU A 32 -8.11 5.15 -16.96
C GLU A 32 -7.18 6.07 -17.74
N MET A 33 -5.90 6.12 -17.35
CA MET A 33 -4.86 6.86 -18.06
C MET A 33 -4.67 6.34 -19.49
N SER A 34 -4.69 5.00 -19.67
CA SER A 34 -4.56 4.37 -20.99
C SER A 34 -5.74 4.71 -21.91
N VAL A 35 -6.97 4.73 -21.37
CA VAL A 35 -8.18 5.11 -22.12
C VAL A 35 -8.14 6.59 -22.51
N LEU A 36 -7.74 7.47 -21.59
CA LEU A 36 -7.54 8.89 -21.86
C LEU A 36 -6.52 9.13 -22.97
N PHE A 37 -5.37 8.48 -22.91
CA PHE A 37 -4.35 8.59 -23.95
C PHE A 37 -4.83 8.07 -25.31
N ALA A 38 -5.65 7.03 -25.33
CA ALA A 38 -6.27 6.56 -26.56
C ALA A 38 -7.24 7.59 -27.15
N CYS A 39 -8.00 8.30 -26.33
CA CYS A 39 -8.87 9.38 -26.79
C CYS A 39 -8.06 10.57 -27.32
N LEU A 40 -7.08 11.04 -26.56
CA LEU A 40 -6.22 12.16 -26.95
C LEU A 40 -5.52 11.88 -28.28
N LYS A 41 -4.94 10.69 -28.45
CA LYS A 41 -4.28 10.28 -29.69
C LYS A 41 -5.21 10.35 -30.90
N ARG A 42 -6.49 9.96 -30.76
CA ARG A 42 -7.48 10.01 -31.84
C ARG A 42 -7.89 11.43 -32.21
N ASN A 43 -7.81 12.38 -31.27
CA ASN A 43 -8.28 13.74 -31.43
C ASN A 43 -7.15 14.78 -31.55
N GLY A 44 -5.94 14.36 -31.94
CA GLY A 44 -4.80 15.28 -32.09
C GLY A 44 -4.40 15.95 -30.77
N PHE A 45 -4.58 15.26 -29.66
CA PHE A 45 -4.34 15.73 -28.28
C PHE A 45 -5.22 16.91 -27.85
N ASN A 46 -6.35 17.13 -28.53
CA ASN A 46 -7.41 17.98 -28.02
C ASN A 46 -8.16 17.24 -26.89
N ASP A 47 -8.25 17.87 -25.72
CA ASP A 47 -8.86 17.33 -24.52
C ASP A 47 -10.37 17.60 -24.44
N ILE A 48 -10.88 18.63 -25.14
CA ILE A 48 -12.30 18.95 -25.23
C ILE A 48 -13.18 17.74 -25.60
N PRO A 49 -12.88 16.95 -26.65
CA PRO A 49 -13.67 15.76 -26.99
C PRO A 49 -13.49 14.60 -25.99
N CYS A 50 -12.45 14.63 -25.15
CA CYS A 50 -12.08 13.56 -24.22
C CYS A 50 -12.52 13.83 -22.77
N ASN A 51 -13.48 14.74 -22.57
CA ASN A 51 -13.94 15.13 -21.24
C ASN A 51 -14.41 13.94 -20.38
N LYS A 52 -15.03 12.93 -21.00
CA LYS A 52 -15.46 11.70 -20.31
C LYS A 52 -14.27 10.95 -19.73
N GLU A 53 -13.22 10.75 -20.52
CA GLU A 53 -12.00 10.05 -20.13
C GLU A 53 -11.22 10.85 -19.08
N VAL A 54 -11.15 12.18 -19.22
CA VAL A 54 -10.54 13.09 -18.23
C VAL A 54 -11.26 12.97 -16.89
N THR A 55 -12.59 13.01 -16.90
CA THR A 55 -13.41 12.90 -15.68
C THR A 55 -13.23 11.54 -15.00
N ALA A 56 -13.20 10.45 -15.79
CA ALA A 56 -12.96 9.10 -15.27
C ALA A 56 -11.58 8.97 -14.62
N PHE A 57 -10.53 9.46 -15.29
CA PHE A 57 -9.18 9.46 -14.73
C PHE A 57 -9.09 10.29 -13.44
N ARG A 58 -9.67 11.50 -13.43
CA ARG A 58 -9.68 12.36 -12.24
C ARG A 58 -10.38 11.68 -11.06
N LYS A 59 -11.52 11.05 -11.31
CA LYS A 59 -12.25 10.31 -10.27
C LYS A 59 -11.40 9.20 -9.67
N CYS A 60 -10.78 8.36 -10.50
CA CYS A 60 -9.87 7.31 -10.00
C CYS A 60 -8.75 7.90 -9.15
N TRP A 61 -8.15 9.00 -9.58
CA TRP A 61 -7.08 9.66 -8.86
C TRP A 61 -7.52 10.17 -7.48
N GLU A 62 -8.66 10.86 -7.42
CA GLU A 62 -9.22 11.40 -6.17
C GLU A 62 -9.56 10.27 -5.19
N ASP A 63 -10.23 9.21 -5.66
CA ASP A 63 -10.59 8.05 -4.86
C ASP A 63 -9.33 7.35 -4.31
N ASN A 64 -8.33 7.13 -5.16
CA ASN A 64 -7.08 6.51 -4.76
C ASN A 64 -6.31 7.38 -3.74
N ALA A 65 -6.25 8.70 -3.96
CA ALA A 65 -5.61 9.62 -3.03
C ALA A 65 -6.32 9.62 -1.66
N ALA A 66 -7.65 9.57 -1.64
CA ALA A 66 -8.43 9.46 -0.42
C ALA A 66 -8.14 8.14 0.32
N GLN A 67 -8.16 7.01 -0.39
CA GLN A 67 -7.84 5.70 0.18
C GLN A 67 -6.41 5.64 0.74
N GLN A 68 -5.42 6.20 0.04
CA GLN A 68 -4.05 6.27 0.53
C GLN A 68 -3.94 7.09 1.83
N ARG A 69 -4.69 8.20 1.94
CA ARG A 69 -4.73 9.01 3.15
C ARG A 69 -5.35 8.23 4.31
N LEU A 70 -6.48 7.56 4.07
CA LEU A 70 -7.15 6.73 5.08
C LEU A 70 -6.25 5.61 5.57
N LYS A 71 -5.61 4.87 4.65
CA LYS A 71 -4.65 3.81 4.98
C LYS A 71 -3.51 4.33 5.85
N LYS A 72 -2.88 5.45 5.48
CA LYS A 72 -1.80 6.07 6.27
C LYS A 72 -2.25 6.50 7.66
N THR A 73 -3.47 7.01 7.80
CA THR A 73 -4.03 7.39 9.11
C THR A 73 -4.25 6.14 9.97
N HIS A 74 -4.88 5.11 9.42
CA HIS A 74 -5.12 3.85 10.13
C HIS A 74 -3.82 3.17 10.57
N GLU A 75 -2.84 3.07 9.67
CA GLU A 75 -1.50 2.57 9.99
C GLU A 75 -0.86 3.37 11.12
N ARG A 76 -0.90 4.71 11.05
CA ARG A 76 -0.30 5.57 12.08
C ARG A 76 -0.93 5.39 13.46
N GLN A 77 -2.24 5.20 13.51
CA GLN A 77 -2.95 5.05 14.77
C GLN A 77 -2.69 3.69 15.43
N GLY A 78 -2.25 2.67 14.67
CA GLY A 78 -1.95 1.35 15.22
C GLY A 78 -3.17 0.66 15.85
N VAL A 79 -4.38 1.07 15.47
CA VAL A 79 -5.63 0.58 16.05
C VAL A 79 -5.82 -0.88 15.66
N LEU A 80 -5.96 -1.75 16.64
CA LEU A 80 -6.24 -3.16 16.41
C LEU A 80 -7.74 -3.36 16.21
N VAL A 81 -8.15 -3.72 14.99
CA VAL A 81 -9.54 -4.08 14.69
C VAL A 81 -9.70 -5.59 14.88
N PRO A 82 -10.59 -6.06 15.77
CA PRO A 82 -10.82 -7.49 15.96
C PRO A 82 -11.24 -8.19 14.66
N GLY A 83 -10.61 -9.32 14.36
CA GLY A 83 -10.89 -10.12 13.16
C GLY A 83 -10.20 -9.63 11.87
N GLU A 84 -9.44 -8.53 11.92
CA GLU A 84 -8.64 -8.07 10.78
C GLU A 84 -7.50 -9.04 10.48
N LYS A 85 -7.44 -9.51 9.22
CA LYS A 85 -6.42 -10.47 8.77
C LYS A 85 -5.17 -9.81 8.21
N ASN A 86 -5.26 -8.55 7.78
CA ASN A 86 -4.19 -7.82 7.12
C ASN A 86 -3.74 -6.65 8.01
N LEU A 87 -2.94 -6.96 9.01
CA LEU A 87 -2.40 -5.95 9.93
C LEU A 87 -1.20 -5.25 9.31
N SER A 88 -1.13 -3.94 9.47
CA SER A 88 0.08 -3.15 9.17
C SER A 88 1.21 -3.46 10.16
N HIS A 89 2.45 -3.19 9.77
CA HIS A 89 3.60 -3.36 10.66
C HIS A 89 3.42 -2.65 12.02
N LYS A 90 2.77 -1.48 12.07
CA LYS A 90 2.51 -0.75 13.31
C LYS A 90 1.50 -1.47 14.21
N GLN A 91 0.45 -2.04 13.63
CA GLN A 91 -0.52 -2.86 14.36
C GLN A 91 0.14 -4.14 14.88
N ILE A 92 1.01 -4.78 14.07
CA ILE A 92 1.76 -5.96 14.51
C ILE A 92 2.73 -5.61 15.63
N ASP A 93 3.47 -4.49 15.53
CA ASP A 93 4.35 -3.99 16.60
C ASP A 93 3.59 -3.78 17.91
N GLU A 94 2.39 -3.19 17.83
CA GLU A 94 1.54 -3.00 19.00
C GLU A 94 1.12 -4.33 19.62
N LEU A 95 0.81 -5.34 18.80
CA LEU A 95 0.47 -6.68 19.28
C LEU A 95 1.67 -7.38 19.94
N LEU A 96 2.85 -7.33 19.32
CA LEU A 96 4.08 -7.95 19.83
C LEU A 96 4.58 -7.30 21.13
N LYS A 97 4.30 -6.00 21.34
CA LYS A 97 4.59 -5.32 22.62
C LYS A 97 3.66 -5.79 23.73
N ARG A 98 2.39 -6.06 23.42
CA ARG A 98 1.40 -6.56 24.39
C ARG A 98 1.67 -8.02 24.77
N TYR A 99 2.18 -8.81 23.83
CA TYR A 99 2.45 -10.24 24.01
C TYR A 99 3.89 -10.57 23.55
N PRO A 100 4.91 -10.20 24.34
CA PRO A 100 6.30 -10.47 23.98
C PRO A 100 6.57 -11.98 23.96
N GLY A 101 7.41 -12.42 23.02
CA GLY A 101 7.94 -13.78 23.04
C GLY A 101 8.88 -13.95 24.23
N ASN A 102 8.63 -14.97 25.07
CA ASN A 102 9.52 -15.38 26.16
C ASN A 102 10.92 -15.73 25.66
#